data_AF-A0A7J6VC07-F1
#
_entry.id   AF-A0A7J6VC07-F1
#
_cell.length_a   1.000
_cell.length_b   1.000
_cell.length_c   1.000
_cell.angle_alpha   90.00
_cell.angle_beta   90.00
_cell.angle_gamma   90.00
#
_symmetry.space_group_name_H-M   'P 1'
#
loop_
_entity.id
_entity.type
_entity.pdbx_description
1 polymer ?
#
loop_
_entity_poly.entity_id
_entity_poly.type
_entity_poly.pdbx_seq_one_letter_code
_entity_poly.pdbx_strand_id
1 'polypeptide(L)'
;MHWRDYLRHPCNPLEEHINSWPTNPSSYRDVAGKYATQMKELTLKLLEAISESLGLQIMKDGSWFDVPAIHGAFFVNIADQLQ
;
A
#
# COMPACT_ATOMS: atom_id res chain seq x y z
N MET A 1 -14.99 9.51 23.56
CA MET A 1 -13.52 9.53 23.73
C MET A 1 -12.95 8.43 22.84
N HIS A 2 -12.01 8.76 21.95
CA HIS A 2 -11.31 7.75 21.15
C HIS A 2 -10.25 7.07 22.03
N TRP A 3 -10.17 5.75 21.98
CA TRP A 3 -9.26 4.94 22.80
C TRP A 3 -7.82 4.91 22.24
N ARG A 4 -7.57 5.58 21.11
CA ARG A 4 -6.30 5.57 20.42
C ARG A 4 -6.08 6.86 19.64
N ASP A 5 -4.85 7.36 19.72
CA ASP A 5 -4.34 8.45 18.88
C ASP A 5 -3.55 7.89 17.70
N TYR A 6 -3.61 8.59 16.56
CA TYR A 6 -2.91 8.20 15.34
C TYR A 6 -2.24 9.41 14.69
N LEU A 7 -1.05 9.19 14.14
CA LEU A 7 -0.39 10.14 13.25
C LEU A 7 -0.50 9.62 11.81
N ARG A 8 -1.09 10.41 10.92
CA ARG A 8 -1.20 10.11 9.50
C ARG A 8 -0.68 11.29 8.68
N HIS A 9 0.19 11.02 7.72
CA HIS A 9 0.68 12.00 6.76
C HIS A 9 0.72 11.38 5.36
N PRO A 10 0.45 12.16 4.29
CA PRO A 10 0.66 11.70 2.93
C PRO A 10 2.15 11.43 2.67
N CYS A 11 2.44 10.44 1.83
CA CYS A 11 3.82 10.03 1.51
C CYS A 11 4.10 9.84 0.01
N ASN A 12 3.14 10.16 -0.86
CA ASN A 12 3.32 10.09 -2.30
C ASN A 12 2.64 11.28 -3.02
N PRO A 13 3.39 12.09 -3.78
CA PRO A 13 4.85 12.06 -3.98
C PRO A 13 5.61 12.47 -2.70
N LEU A 14 6.68 11.74 -2.33
CA LEU A 14 7.38 11.95 -1.04
C LEU A 14 7.96 13.37 -0.91
N GLU A 15 8.51 13.89 -1.99
CA GLU A 15 9.16 15.22 -2.09
C GLU A 15 8.21 16.36 -1.67
N GLU A 16 6.92 16.22 -2.01
CA GLU A 16 5.89 17.23 -1.73
C GLU A 16 5.46 17.22 -0.27
N HIS A 17 5.66 16.11 0.44
CA HIS A 17 5.10 15.90 1.77
C HIS A 17 6.12 15.84 2.90
N ILE A 18 7.36 15.40 2.64
CA ILE A 18 8.36 15.11 3.68
C ILE A 18 8.69 16.31 4.57
N ASN A 19 8.61 17.53 4.02
CA ASN A 19 8.85 18.77 4.74
C ASN A 19 7.76 19.11 5.76
N SER A 20 6.56 18.56 5.60
CA SER A 20 5.44 18.73 6.54
C SER A 20 5.48 17.74 7.72
N TRP A 21 6.30 16.69 7.64
CA TRP A 21 6.36 15.64 8.65
C TRP A 21 7.06 16.10 9.93
N PRO A 22 6.84 15.44 11.08
CA PRO A 22 7.58 15.75 12.31
C PRO A 22 9.10 15.74 12.12
N THR A 23 9.77 16.69 12.75
CA THR A 23 11.25 16.77 12.83
C THR A 23 11.79 16.15 14.09
N ASN A 24 10.94 15.78 15.05
CA ASN A 24 11.32 15.09 16.27
C ASN A 24 10.63 13.72 16.32
N PRO A 25 11.37 12.60 16.47
CA PRO A 25 12.84 12.52 16.52
C PRO A 25 13.50 12.95 15.19
N SER A 26 14.73 13.45 15.24
CA SER A 26 15.46 13.97 14.06
C SER A 26 15.61 12.95 12.93
N SER A 27 15.69 11.67 13.29
CA SER A 27 15.76 10.56 12.34
C SER A 27 14.41 10.17 11.72
N TYR A 28 13.29 10.77 12.17
CA TYR A 28 11.95 10.34 11.77
C TYR A 28 11.75 10.42 10.26
N ARG A 29 12.05 11.58 9.65
CA ARG A 29 11.86 11.81 8.22
C ARG A 29 12.69 10.85 7.38
N ASP A 30 13.93 10.59 7.78
CA ASP A 30 14.83 9.68 7.08
C ASP A 30 14.34 8.23 7.14
N VAL A 31 13.94 7.76 8.32
CA VAL A 31 13.47 6.38 8.52
C VAL A 31 12.11 6.17 7.85
N ALA A 32 11.15 7.06 8.11
CA ALA A 32 9.81 6.97 7.54
C ALA A 32 9.83 7.17 6.02
N GLY A 33 10.72 8.05 5.51
CA GLY A 33 10.86 8.32 4.08
C GLY A 33 11.44 7.11 3.35
N LYS A 34 12.51 6.51 3.88
CA LYS A 34 13.07 5.25 3.35
C LYS A 34 12.02 4.13 3.35
N TYR A 35 11.29 3.98 4.44
CA TYR A 35 10.20 3.01 4.53
C TYR A 35 9.11 3.27 3.48
N ALA A 36 8.66 4.52 3.32
CA ALA A 36 7.65 4.88 2.32
C ALA A 36 8.10 4.57 0.89
N THR A 37 9.35 4.89 0.55
CA THR A 37 9.93 4.55 -0.76
C THR A 37 9.99 3.04 -0.99
N GLN A 38 10.52 2.28 -0.01
CA GLN A 38 10.59 0.82 -0.11
C GLN A 38 9.20 0.18 -0.19
N MET A 39 8.22 0.69 0.56
CA MET A 39 6.84 0.22 0.49
C MET A 39 6.20 0.52 -0.85
N LYS A 40 6.48 1.68 -1.47
CA LYS A 40 6.01 2.01 -2.82
C LYS A 40 6.60 1.05 -3.85
N GLU A 41 7.90 0.80 -3.80
CA GLU A 41 8.56 -0.16 -4.70
C GLU A 41 8.02 -1.57 -4.52
N LEU A 42 7.86 -2.03 -3.28
CA LEU A 42 7.26 -3.33 -2.98
C LEU A 42 5.83 -3.40 -3.50
N THR A 43 5.03 -2.36 -3.26
CA THR A 43 3.64 -2.29 -3.75
C THR A 43 3.59 -2.35 -5.27
N LEU A 44 4.46 -1.63 -5.99
CA LEU A 44 4.52 -1.67 -7.45
C LEU A 44 4.94 -3.06 -7.95
N LYS A 45 5.95 -3.69 -7.35
CA LYS A 45 6.37 -5.06 -7.68
C LYS A 45 5.26 -6.09 -7.42
N LEU A 46 4.54 -5.94 -6.31
CA LEU A 46 3.39 -6.77 -6.01
C LEU A 46 2.27 -6.53 -7.01
N LEU A 47 1.97 -5.28 -7.37
CA LEU A 47 0.97 -4.95 -8.38
C LEU A 47 1.35 -5.50 -9.76
N GLU A 48 2.62 -5.44 -10.15
CA GLU A 48 3.16 -6.03 -11.38
C GLU A 48 3.03 -7.56 -11.34
N ALA A 49 3.54 -8.21 -10.28
CA ALA A 49 3.44 -9.66 -10.12
C ALA A 49 1.98 -10.13 -10.04
N ILE A 50 1.10 -9.36 -9.39
CA ILE A 50 -0.35 -9.60 -9.38
C ILE A 50 -0.90 -9.41 -10.78
N SER A 51 -0.56 -8.34 -11.50
CA SER A 51 -1.00 -8.12 -12.89
C SER A 51 -0.59 -9.28 -13.81
N GLU A 52 0.60 -9.83 -13.60
CA GLU A 52 1.13 -11.01 -14.31
C GLU A 52 0.45 -12.32 -13.88
N SER A 53 0.30 -12.56 -12.57
CA SER A 53 -0.23 -13.82 -11.98
C SER A 53 -1.74 -13.92 -12.06
N LEU A 54 -2.40 -12.82 -11.69
CA LEU A 54 -3.46 -12.20 -12.45
C LEU A 54 -4.18 -13.12 -13.43
N GLY A 55 -3.79 -12.92 -14.70
CA GLY A 55 -4.69 -13.12 -15.82
C GLY A 55 -6.14 -12.69 -15.52
N LEU A 56 -6.35 -11.74 -14.57
CA LEU A 56 -7.51 -11.54 -13.66
C LEU A 56 -8.52 -12.69 -13.63
N GLN A 57 -8.80 -13.32 -12.47
CA GLN A 57 -10.10 -13.97 -12.34
C GLN A 57 -11.19 -12.89 -12.25
N ILE A 58 -11.90 -12.82 -13.37
CA ILE A 58 -12.88 -11.83 -13.77
C ILE A 58 -14.24 -12.32 -13.29
N MET A 59 -15.07 -11.40 -12.85
CA MET A 59 -16.51 -11.62 -12.94
C MET A 59 -16.86 -11.80 -14.42
N LYS A 60 -17.08 -13.05 -14.86
CA LYS A 60 -17.46 -13.40 -16.24
C LYS A 60 -18.87 -13.96 -16.22
N ASP A 61 -19.77 -13.33 -16.97
CA ASP A 61 -21.15 -13.78 -17.15
C ASP A 61 -21.90 -14.00 -15.81
N GLY A 62 -21.58 -13.19 -14.78
CA GLY A 62 -22.24 -13.21 -13.48
C GLY A 62 -21.74 -14.26 -12.48
N SER A 63 -20.63 -14.96 -12.76
CA SER A 63 -20.08 -15.99 -11.86
C SER A 63 -18.66 -15.66 -11.41
N TRP A 64 -18.38 -15.94 -10.12
CA TRP A 64 -17.06 -15.81 -9.51
C TRP A 64 -16.29 -17.13 -9.61
N PHE A 65 -14.98 -17.02 -9.81
CA PHE A 65 -14.04 -18.14 -9.83
C PHE A 65 -13.03 -17.99 -8.69
N ASP A 66 -12.54 -19.11 -8.16
CA ASP A 66 -11.54 -19.15 -7.08
C ASP A 66 -10.09 -19.19 -7.61
N VAL A 67 -9.25 -18.37 -6.98
CA VAL A 67 -7.78 -18.44 -7.11
C VAL A 67 -7.22 -19.10 -5.86
N PRO A 68 -6.53 -20.25 -5.97
CA PRO A 68 -5.96 -20.93 -4.80
C PRO A 68 -4.82 -20.12 -4.17
N ALA A 69 -4.81 -20.05 -2.84
CA ALA A 69 -3.80 -19.33 -2.07
C ALA A 69 -2.43 -20.03 -2.13
N ILE A 70 -1.37 -19.25 -2.36
CA ILE A 70 0.01 -19.73 -2.42
C ILE A 70 0.73 -19.37 -1.12
N HIS A 71 1.52 -20.28 -0.58
CA HIS A 71 2.32 -20.05 0.63
C HIS A 71 3.32 -18.89 0.40
N GLY A 72 3.24 -17.83 1.21
CA GLY A 72 4.02 -16.59 1.04
C GLY A 72 3.27 -15.45 0.32
N ALA A 73 1.99 -15.62 -0.01
CA ALA A 73 1.19 -14.58 -0.64
C ALA A 73 0.88 -13.39 0.29
N PHE A 74 0.91 -12.18 -0.28
CA PHE A 74 0.48 -10.95 0.37
C PHE A 74 -0.95 -10.60 -0.03
N PHE A 75 -1.80 -10.26 0.94
CA PHE A 75 -3.16 -9.79 0.69
C PHE A 75 -3.14 -8.28 0.41
N VAL A 76 -3.39 -7.89 -0.84
CA VAL A 76 -3.58 -6.49 -1.22
C VAL A 76 -5.08 -6.23 -1.26
N ASN A 77 -5.61 -5.52 -0.27
CA ASN A 77 -6.98 -5.03 -0.33
C ASN A 77 -7.00 -3.74 -1.18
N ILE A 78 -7.60 -3.81 -2.37
CA ILE A 78 -7.94 -2.60 -3.12
C ILE A 78 -9.13 -1.96 -2.39
N ALA A 79 -8.83 -1.14 -1.40
CA ALA A 79 -9.85 -0.33 -0.76
C ALA A 79 -10.42 0.65 -1.79
N ASP A 80 -11.74 0.74 -1.87
CA ASP A 80 -12.43 1.72 -2.70
C ASP A 80 -11.92 3.13 -2.37
N GLN A 81 -11.42 3.84 -3.38
CA GLN A 81 -10.90 5.22 -3.29
C GLN A 81 -11.92 6.23 -3.82
N LEU A 82 -13.20 5.85 -3.99
CA LEU A 82 -14.27 6.77 -4.33
C LEU A 82 -14.95 7.27 -3.04
N GLN A 83 -14.52 8.45 -2.59
CA GLN A 83 -15.39 9.36 -1.86
C GLN A 83 -15.41 10.72 -2.57
#